data_AF-A0A962D8M2-F1
#
_entry.id   AF-A0A962D8M2-F1
#
_cell.length_a   1.000
_cell.length_b   1.000
_cell.length_c   1.000
_cell.angle_alpha   90.00
_cell.angle_beta   90.00
_cell.angle_gamma   90.00
#
_symmetry.space_group_name_H-M   'P 1'
#
loop_
_entity.id
_entity.type
_entity.pdbx_description
1 polymer ?
#
loop_
_entity_poly.entity_id
_entity_poly.type
_entity_poly.pdbx_seq_one_letter_code
_entity_poly.pdbx_strand_id
1 'polypeptide(L)' 'FLQDGSNDLDNEHGHWFLANQQMLAALKWANANADRLGMPGPRYQVRHVWGEGAHSDEHGGALLPDILRWLWSEEGTE' A
#
# COMPACT_ATOMS: atom_id res chain seq x y z
N PHE A 1 -3.16 -3.64 0.83
CA PHE A 1 -2.78 -3.27 -0.55
C PHE A 1 -2.81 -1.75 -0.64
N LEU A 2 -1.79 -1.13 -1.23
CA LEU A 2 -1.79 0.31 -1.54
C LEU A 2 -1.87 0.49 -3.05
N GLN A 3 -2.77 1.36 -3.50
CA GLN A 3 -2.81 1.79 -4.89
C GLN A 3 -2.89 3.30 -4.91
N ASP A 4 -2.06 3.93 -5.74
CA ASP A 4 -2.12 5.37 -5.97
C ASP A 4 -1.53 5.71 -7.35
N GLY A 5 -1.70 6.94 -7.81
CA GLY A 5 -1.17 7.46 -9.05
C GLY A 5 -0.29 8.69 -8.84
N SER A 6 0.78 8.84 -9.64
CA SER A 6 1.68 10.00 -9.58
C SER A 6 0.97 11.35 -9.80
N ASN A 7 -0.20 11.34 -10.45
CA ASN A 7 -1.03 12.50 -10.74
C ASN A 7 -2.27 12.59 -9.83
N ASP A 8 -2.30 11.89 -8.69
CA ASP A 8 -3.35 12.04 -7.67
C ASP A 8 -3.24 13.42 -6.98
N LEU A 9 -4.13 13.70 -6.02
CA LEU A 9 -4.29 15.00 -5.40
C LEU A 9 -3.01 15.50 -4.75
N ASP A 10 -2.64 16.73 -5.14
CA ASP A 10 -1.72 17.61 -4.45
C ASP A 10 -2.41 18.96 -4.26
N ASN A 11 -2.93 19.20 -3.06
CA ASN A 11 -3.73 20.37 -2.75
C ASN A 11 -3.58 20.79 -1.28
N GLU A 12 -4.45 21.68 -0.78
CA GLU A 12 -4.41 22.16 0.61
C GLU A 12 -4.56 21.07 1.69
N HIS A 13 -4.96 19.85 1.29
CA HIS A 13 -5.03 18.66 2.13
C HIS A 13 -3.82 17.72 1.97
N GLY A 14 -2.79 18.14 1.22
CA GLY A 14 -1.52 17.46 1.07
C GLY A 14 -1.34 16.74 -0.26
N HIS A 15 -0.17 16.09 -0.38
CA HIS A 15 0.25 15.35 -1.57
C HIS A 15 0.03 13.84 -1.35
N TRP A 16 -1.03 13.31 -1.96
CA TRP A 16 -1.56 11.98 -1.63
C TRP A 16 -0.63 10.86 -2.07
N PHE A 17 -0.09 10.95 -3.30
CA PHE A 17 0.90 10.00 -3.80
C PHE A 17 2.13 9.88 -2.90
N LEU A 18 2.70 11.02 -2.49
CA LEU A 18 3.83 11.03 -1.57
C LEU A 18 3.47 10.46 -0.20
N ALA A 19 2.29 10.79 0.33
CA ALA A 19 1.81 10.27 1.62
C ALA A 19 1.68 8.73 1.59
N ASN A 20 1.14 8.16 0.51
CA ASN A 20 1.02 6.71 0.35
C ASN A 20 2.39 6.02 0.20
N GLN A 21 3.36 6.65 -0.46
CA GLN A 21 4.74 6.17 -0.50
C GLN A 21 5.41 6.19 0.89
N GLN A 22 5.19 7.26 1.66
CA GLN A 22 5.70 7.36 3.04
C GLN A 22 5.09 6.28 3.94
N MET A 23 3.79 6.01 3.81
CA MET A 23 3.12 4.92 4.52
C MET A 23 3.72 3.56 4.17
N LEU A 24 3.95 3.27 2.88
CA LEU A 24 4.62 2.04 2.44
C LEU A 24 6.02 1.90 3.07
N ALA A 25 6.80 2.99 3.08
CA ALA A 25 8.14 2.99 3.67
C ALA A 25 8.08 2.72 5.19
N ALA A 26 7.12 3.33 5.90
CA ALA A 26 6.91 3.14 7.32
C ALA A 26 6.56 1.68 7.67
N LEU A 27 5.65 1.06 6.91
CA LEU A 27 5.26 -0.34 7.13
C LEU A 27 6.43 -1.30 6.89
N LYS A 28 7.22 -1.07 5.84
CA LYS A 28 8.43 -1.87 5.56
C LYS A 28 9.46 -1.72 6.68
N TRP A 29 9.67 -0.50 7.16
CA TRP A 29 10.59 -0.26 8.28
C TRP A 29 10.10 -0.95 9.56
N ALA A 30 8.80 -0.88 9.87
CA ALA A 30 8.24 -1.52 11.05
C ALA A 30 8.51 -3.03 11.06
N ASN A 31 8.28 -3.70 9.93
CA ASN A 31 8.62 -5.12 9.78
C ASN A 31 10.11 -5.39 9.98
N ALA A 32 10.98 -4.67 9.25
CA ALA A 32 12.43 -4.86 9.33
C ALA A 32 12.98 -4.59 10.74
N ASN A 33 12.42 -3.60 11.44
CA ASN A 33 12.80 -3.30 12.81
C ASN A 33 12.34 -4.38 13.80
N ALA A 34 11.12 -4.90 13.64
CA ALA A 34 10.63 -6.03 14.44
C ALA A 34 11.52 -7.27 14.26
N ASP A 35 11.92 -7.57 13.01
CA ASP A 35 12.85 -8.67 12.71
C ASP A 35 14.22 -8.46 13.36
N ARG A 36 14.79 -7.25 13.23
CA ARG A 36 16.07 -6.89 13.84
C ARG A 36 16.06 -7.06 15.37
N LEU A 37 14.92 -6.80 16.00
CA LEU A 37 14.75 -6.89 17.45
C LEU A 37 14.29 -8.28 17.92
N GLY A 38 14.08 -9.24 17.00
CA GLY A 38 13.56 -10.56 17.33
C GLY A 38 12.16 -10.51 17.94
N MET A 39 11.37 -9.50 17.60
CA MET A 39 10.03 -9.31 18.17
C MET A 39 9.08 -10.42 17.67
N PRO A 40 8.37 -11.10 18.59
CA PRO A 40 7.37 -12.08 18.21
C PRO A 40 6.12 -11.41 17.63
N GLY A 41 5.28 -12.19 16.95
CA GLY A 41 4.02 -11.73 16.36
C GLY A 41 4.08 -11.57 14.84
N PRO A 42 2.92 -11.30 14.20
CA PRO A 42 2.82 -11.21 12.74
C PRO A 42 3.53 -9.98 12.19
N ARG A 43 3.72 -9.94 10.88
CA ARG A 43 4.24 -8.80 10.14
C ARG A 43 3.13 -8.14 9.34
N TYR A 44 3.31 -6.88 8.97
CA TYR A 44 2.42 -6.26 7.99
C TYR A 44 2.66 -6.91 6.63
N GLN A 45 1.64 -7.53 6.07
CA GLN A 45 1.66 -7.89 4.66
C GLN A 45 1.30 -6.67 3.83
N VAL A 46 2.19 -6.32 2.91
CA VAL A 46 2.04 -5.09 2.13
C VAL A 46 2.35 -5.35 0.68
N ARG A 47 1.32 -5.23 -0.16
CA ARG A 47 1.45 -5.11 -1.60
C ARG A 47 1.08 -3.70 -2.03
N HIS A 48 1.72 -3.20 -3.07
CA HIS A 48 1.41 -1.90 -3.65
C HIS A 48 1.47 -1.94 -5.17
N VAL A 49 0.72 -1.04 -5.82
CA VAL A 49 0.78 -0.77 -7.26
C VAL A 49 0.70 0.74 -7.46
N TRP A 50 1.72 1.30 -8.10
CA TRP A 50 1.74 2.70 -8.50
C TRP A 50 1.39 2.81 -9.97
N GLY A 51 0.49 3.75 -10.28
CA GLY A 51 0.19 4.15 -11.65
C GLY A 51 0.49 5.63 -11.87
N GLU A 52 -0.01 6.13 -13.00
CA GLU A 52 0.10 7.55 -13.37
C GLU A 52 -1.29 8.22 -13.39
N GLY A 53 -2.34 7.56 -12.90
CA GLY A 53 -3.71 8.08 -12.90
C GLY A 53 -3.93 9.23 -11.91
N ALA A 54 -5.04 9.96 -12.09
CA ALA A 54 -5.52 10.96 -11.14
C ALA A 54 -6.51 10.35 -10.14
N HIS A 55 -7.06 11.18 -9.24
CA HIS A 55 -8.06 10.77 -8.24
C HIS A 55 -9.38 10.33 -8.90
N SER A 56 -9.44 9.05 -9.24
CA SER A 56 -10.51 8.45 -10.03
C SER A 56 -10.66 6.96 -9.71
N ASP A 57 -11.83 6.42 -10.05
CA ASP A 57 -12.17 5.01 -9.85
C ASP A 57 -11.64 4.09 -10.97
N GLU A 58 -11.06 4.63 -12.03
CA GLU A 58 -10.63 3.85 -13.20
C GLU A 58 -9.54 2.81 -12.83
N HIS A 59 -8.42 3.25 -12.25
CA HIS A 59 -7.31 2.36 -11.94
C HIS A 59 -7.61 1.44 -10.75
N GLY A 60 -8.18 1.99 -9.67
CA GLY A 60 -8.59 1.22 -8.50
C GLY A 60 -9.68 0.19 -8.84
N GLY A 61 -10.64 0.56 -9.68
CA GLY A 61 -11.70 -0.32 -10.17
C GLY A 61 -11.17 -1.45 -11.05
N ALA A 62 -10.22 -1.16 -11.94
CA ALA A 62 -9.57 -2.17 -12.76
C ALA A 62 -8.78 -3.20 -11.93
N LEU A 63 -8.16 -2.76 -10.83
CA LEU A 63 -7.37 -3.61 -9.93
C LEU A 63 -8.20 -4.33 -8.86
N LEU A 64 -9.45 -3.95 -8.65
CA LEU A 64 -10.29 -4.50 -7.57
C LEU A 64 -10.33 -6.04 -7.54
N PRO A 65 -10.50 -6.77 -8.65
CA PRO A 65 -10.47 -8.23 -8.63
C PRO A 65 -9.13 -8.81 -8.12
N ASP A 66 -8.01 -8.19 -8.48
CA ASP A 66 -6.68 -8.61 -8.04
C ASP A 66 -6.45 -8.31 -6.56
N ILE A 67 -6.92 -7.14 -6.09
CA ILE A 67 -6.89 -6.75 -4.68
C ILE A 67 -7.66 -7.77 -3.83
N LEU A 68 -8.85 -8.17 -4.28
CA LEU A 68 -9.67 -9.16 -3.60
C LEU A 68 -9.02 -10.54 -3.55
N ARG A 69 -8.42 -11.00 -4.66
CA ARG A 69 -7.66 -12.26 -4.66
C ARG A 69 -6.47 -12.21 -3.72
N TRP A 70 -5.75 -11.09 -3.68
CA TRP A 70 -4.63 -10.91 -2.75
C TRP A 70 -5.10 -10.92 -1.29
N LEU A 71 -6.18 -10.20 -0.97
CA LEU A 71 -6.72 -10.11 0.39
C LEU A 71 -7.11 -11.47 0.97
N TRP A 72 -7.61 -12.39 0.14
CA TRP A 72 -8.01 -13.74 0.56
C TRP A 72 -7.01 -14.83 0.18
N SER A 73 -5.83 -14.46 -0.31
CA SER A 73 -4.74 -15.41 -0.51
C SER A 73 -4.06 -15.71 0.81
N GLU A 74 -3.31 -16.82 0.88
CA GLU A 74 -2.45 -17.12 2.04
C GLU A 74 -1.42 -16.00 2.27
N GLU A 75 -0.93 -15.37 1.19
CA GLU A 75 -0.08 -14.17 1.24
C GLU A 75 -0.80 -12.95 1.86
N GLY A 76 -2.13 -13.00 1.91
CA GLY A 76 -3.07 -12.05 2.52
C GLY A 76 -3.42 -12.37 3.99
N THR A 77 -3.02 -13.53 4.52
CA THR A 77 -3.48 -14.05 5.84
C THR A 77 -2.39 -14.52 6.81
N GLU A 78 -1.11 -14.60 6.42
CA GLU A 78 0.05 -14.89 7.31
C GLU A 78 0.64 -13.73 8.13
#